data_AF-A0A1B0ANW8-F1
#
_entry.id   AF-A0A1B0ANW8-F1
#
_cell.length_a   1.000
_cell.length_b   1.000
_cell.length_c   1.000
_cell.angle_alpha   90.00
_cell.angle_beta   90.00
_cell.angle_gamma   90.00
#
_symmetry.space_group_name_H-M   'P 1'
#
loop_
_entity.id
_entity.type
_entity.pdbx_description
1 polymer ?
#
loop_
_entity_poly.entity_id
_entity_poly.type
_entity_poly.pdbx_seq_one_letter_code
_entity_poly.pdbx_strand_id
1 'polypeptide(L)'
;MTRYAIFVIFLIRTVQGFEESIFEDEDIYRIYVPAQPPSTSTIVPGTKWCGPGNTAANYDDLGNLREVDMCCRDHDHCESIIMPDVTLHNLYNSDWFPMQVEK
;
A
#
# COMPACT_ATOMS: atom_id res chain seq x y z
N MET A 1 1.85 -8.46 53.04
CA MET A 1 0.78 -8.46 52.03
C MET A 1 0.89 -7.28 51.07
N THR A 2 0.99 -6.04 51.54
CA THR A 2 1.09 -4.82 50.68
C THR A 2 2.31 -4.80 49.74
N ARG A 3 3.48 -5.29 50.17
CA ARG A 3 4.69 -5.38 49.33
C ARG A 3 4.57 -6.41 48.19
N TYR A 4 3.87 -7.52 48.45
CA TYR A 4 3.61 -8.55 47.44
C TYR A 4 2.63 -8.02 46.37
N ALA A 5 1.58 -7.31 46.81
CA ALA A 5 0.64 -6.64 45.91
C ALA A 5 1.32 -5.57 45.04
N ILE A 6 2.24 -4.78 45.60
CA ILE A 6 3.02 -3.80 44.83
C ILE A 6 3.90 -4.49 43.79
N PHE A 7 4.60 -5.56 44.17
CA PHE A 7 5.44 -6.32 43.24
C PHE A 7 4.62 -6.94 42.10
N VAL A 8 3.46 -7.50 42.41
CA VAL A 8 2.51 -8.04 41.43
C VAL A 8 1.97 -6.92 40.53
N ILE A 9 1.66 -5.73 41.04
CA ILE A 9 1.24 -4.58 40.22
C ILE A 9 2.37 -4.11 39.30
N PHE A 10 3.62 -4.06 39.77
CA PHE A 10 4.77 -3.71 38.94
C PHE A 10 5.02 -4.76 37.84
N LEU A 11 4.92 -6.05 38.17
CA LEU A 11 5.05 -7.13 37.18
C LEU A 11 3.89 -7.12 36.18
N ILE A 12 2.65 -6.88 36.62
CA ILE A 12 1.49 -6.72 35.74
C ILE A 12 1.66 -5.48 34.85
N ARG A 13 2.22 -4.36 35.35
CA ARG A 13 2.53 -3.17 34.54
C ARG A 13 3.60 -3.44 33.47
N THR A 14 4.55 -4.31 33.75
CA THR A 14 5.55 -4.74 32.74
C THR A 14 5.00 -5.75 31.75
N VAL A 15 4.01 -6.56 32.14
CA VAL A 15 3.36 -7.56 31.25
C VAL A 15 2.20 -6.94 30.47
N GLN A 16 1.50 -5.94 31.00
CA GLN A 16 0.53 -5.09 30.27
C GLN A 16 1.20 -4.02 29.39
N GLY A 17 2.52 -4.09 29.23
CA GLY A 17 3.26 -3.49 28.11
C GLY A 17 3.45 -4.48 26.95
N PHE A 18 2.64 -5.55 26.90
CA PHE A 18 2.43 -6.36 25.71
C PHE A 18 1.54 -5.60 24.70
N GLU A 19 1.80 -5.84 23.40
CA GLU A 19 0.77 -5.77 22.34
C GLU A 19 0.45 -4.46 21.58
N GLU A 20 1.37 -3.49 21.38
CA GLU A 20 1.13 -2.42 20.37
C GLU A 20 2.27 -2.18 19.36
N SER A 21 3.20 -3.13 19.18
CA SER A 21 4.22 -2.97 18.13
C SER A 21 4.53 -4.24 17.32
N ILE A 22 3.62 -5.22 17.30
CA ILE A 22 3.69 -6.39 16.38
C ILE A 22 2.66 -6.23 15.23
N PHE A 23 2.48 -4.99 14.74
CA PHE A 23 1.74 -4.78 13.50
C PHE A 23 2.38 -3.66 12.67
N GLU A 24 3.67 -3.82 12.36
CA GLU A 24 4.33 -3.13 11.24
C GLU A 24 4.57 -4.13 10.08
N ASP A 25 3.76 -5.19 9.96
CA ASP A 25 3.82 -6.11 8.81
C ASP A 25 3.20 -5.49 7.53
N GLU A 26 2.56 -4.31 7.61
CA GLU A 26 2.19 -3.50 6.44
C GLU A 26 3.30 -2.54 5.97
N ASP A 27 4.36 -2.34 6.76
CA ASP A 27 5.35 -1.30 6.46
C ASP A 27 6.52 -1.79 5.61
N ILE A 28 6.77 -3.11 5.53
CA ILE A 28 7.88 -3.62 4.73
C ILE A 28 7.69 -3.36 3.23
N TYR A 29 6.44 -3.30 2.77
CA TYR A 29 6.15 -2.93 1.38
C TYR A 29 6.21 -1.41 1.16
N ARG A 30 6.03 -0.62 2.21
CA ARG A 30 6.11 0.84 2.16
C ARG A 30 7.54 1.37 2.11
N ILE A 31 8.50 0.63 2.67
CA ILE A 31 9.93 0.99 2.67
C ILE A 31 10.54 0.88 1.26
N TYR A 32 10.02 -0.03 0.43
CA TYR A 32 10.51 -0.23 -0.94
C TYR A 32 9.84 0.66 -1.98
N VAL A 33 8.66 1.22 -1.66
CA VAL A 33 7.96 2.15 -2.53
C VAL A 33 8.48 3.57 -2.25
N PRO A 34 9.29 4.18 -3.13
CA PRO A 34 9.68 5.57 -2.96
C PRO A 34 8.39 6.40 -2.81
N ALA A 35 8.42 7.37 -1.89
CA ALA A 35 7.32 8.30 -1.69
C ALA A 35 6.78 8.71 -3.06
N GLN A 36 5.55 8.30 -3.36
CA GLN A 36 4.96 8.49 -4.67
C GLN A 36 5.15 9.98 -4.99
N PRO A 37 5.79 10.34 -6.12
CA PRO A 37 5.93 11.74 -6.48
C PRO A 37 4.53 12.35 -6.38
N PRO A 38 4.38 13.54 -5.76
CA PRO A 38 3.06 14.13 -5.52
C PRO A 38 2.29 14.02 -6.81
N SER A 39 1.22 13.19 -6.80
CA SER A 39 0.50 12.83 -8.01
C SER A 39 0.12 14.15 -8.65
N THR A 40 0.69 14.45 -9.82
CA THR A 40 0.16 15.50 -10.68
C THR A 40 -1.13 14.93 -11.23
N SER A 41 -2.15 14.87 -10.35
CA SER A 41 -3.36 14.06 -10.47
C SER A 41 -4.09 14.44 -11.74
N THR A 42 -3.69 13.78 -12.82
CA THR A 42 -4.33 13.83 -14.12
C THR A 42 -5.07 12.51 -14.24
N ILE A 43 -6.01 12.29 -13.32
CA ILE A 43 -6.99 11.22 -13.48
C ILE A 43 -7.83 11.56 -14.70
N VAL A 44 -8.02 10.58 -15.57
CA VAL A 44 -8.84 10.75 -16.78
C VAL A 44 -10.26 11.17 -16.36
N PRO A 45 -10.81 12.28 -16.88
CA PRO A 45 -12.14 12.74 -16.50
C PRO A 45 -13.21 11.66 -16.69
N GLY A 46 -14.05 11.48 -15.68
CA GLY A 46 -15.10 10.45 -15.69
C GLY A 46 -14.64 9.07 -15.20
N THR A 47 -13.38 8.93 -14.82
CA THR A 47 -12.79 7.74 -14.19
C THR A 47 -12.27 8.10 -12.80
N LYS A 48 -11.98 7.10 -11.97
CA LYS A 48 -11.36 7.28 -10.65
C LYS A 48 -10.02 6.55 -10.54
N TRP A 49 -9.79 5.55 -11.38
CA TRP A 49 -8.64 4.66 -11.34
C TRP A 49 -7.66 4.86 -12.50
N CYS A 50 -8.03 5.61 -13.54
CA CYS A 50 -7.16 5.79 -14.70
C CYS A 50 -6.22 7.00 -14.52
N GLY A 51 -5.02 6.77 -14.01
CA GLY A 51 -3.94 7.75 -13.95
C GLY A 51 -2.82 7.34 -12.98
N PRO A 52 -1.93 8.26 -12.57
CA PRO A 52 -0.94 7.99 -11.54
C PRO A 52 -1.64 7.79 -10.17
N GLY A 53 -1.80 6.53 -9.77
CA GLY A 53 -2.63 6.16 -8.62
C GLY A 53 -4.12 6.31 -8.93
N ASN A 54 -4.94 6.49 -7.89
CA ASN A 54 -6.39 6.62 -8.04
C ASN A 54 -6.98 7.62 -7.03
N THR A 55 -8.21 8.06 -7.30
CA THR A 55 -9.01 8.96 -6.44
C THR A 55 -10.26 8.28 -5.88
N ALA A 56 -10.31 6.95 -5.97
CA ALA A 56 -11.42 6.15 -5.50
C ALA A 56 -11.44 6.07 -3.97
N ALA A 57 -12.62 6.20 -3.36
CA ALA A 57 -12.77 6.08 -1.91
C ALA A 57 -12.66 4.63 -1.41
N ASN A 58 -12.95 3.67 -2.28
CA ASN A 58 -12.88 2.22 -2.04
C ASN A 58 -12.86 1.46 -3.39
N TYR A 59 -12.63 0.15 -3.36
CA TYR A 59 -12.52 -0.71 -4.54
C TYR A 59 -13.72 -0.62 -5.52
N ASP A 60 -14.93 -0.45 -5.01
CA ASP A 60 -16.15 -0.39 -5.84
C ASP A 60 -16.50 1.03 -6.31
N ASP A 61 -15.74 2.03 -5.86
CA ASP A 61 -15.94 3.43 -6.22
C ASP A 61 -15.42 3.71 -7.63
N LEU A 62 -16.33 3.57 -8.59
CA LEU A 62 -16.07 3.77 -10.01
C LEU A 62 -16.70 5.08 -10.50
N GLY A 63 -16.05 5.71 -11.47
CA GLY A 63 -16.54 6.87 -12.19
C GLY A 63 -17.67 6.55 -13.18
N ASN A 64 -18.09 7.57 -13.92
CA ASN A 64 -19.17 7.47 -14.90
C ASN A 64 -18.80 6.58 -16.10
N LEU A 65 -17.52 6.54 -16.48
CA LEU A 65 -17.01 5.67 -17.54
C LEU A 65 -16.66 4.29 -16.96
N ARG A 66 -17.67 3.64 -16.40
CA ARG A 66 -17.52 2.47 -15.51
C ARG A 66 -16.70 1.33 -16.11
N GLU A 67 -16.95 0.97 -17.37
CA GLU A 67 -16.24 -0.13 -18.03
C GLU A 67 -14.74 0.14 -18.18
N VAL A 68 -14.37 1.35 -18.59
CA VAL A 68 -12.96 1.78 -18.71
C VAL A 68 -12.31 1.85 -17.34
N ASP A 69 -13.04 2.41 -16.37
CA ASP A 69 -12.55 2.58 -15.01
C ASP A 69 -12.33 1.24 -14.28
N MET A 70 -13.15 0.21 -14.60
CA MET A 70 -12.93 -1.16 -14.14
C MET A 70 -11.61 -1.73 -14.67
N CYS A 71 -11.29 -1.53 -15.96
CA CYS A 71 -10.00 -1.98 -16.50
C CYS A 71 -8.82 -1.31 -15.79
N CYS A 72 -8.90 0.00 -15.52
CA CYS A 72 -7.85 0.72 -14.81
C CYS A 72 -7.73 0.27 -13.34
N ARG A 73 -8.85 -0.01 -12.67
CA ARG A 73 -8.84 -0.57 -11.32
C ARG A 73 -8.16 -1.94 -11.30
N ASP A 74 -8.50 -2.81 -12.24
CA ASP A 74 -7.94 -4.16 -12.29
C ASP A 74 -6.43 -4.10 -12.60
N HIS A 75 -6.01 -3.18 -13.48
CA HIS A 75 -4.60 -2.85 -13.72
C HIS A 75 -3.87 -2.44 -12.43
N ASP A 76 -4.44 -1.51 -11.65
CA ASP A 76 -3.84 -1.04 -10.39
C ASP A 76 -3.66 -2.14 -9.33
N HIS A 77 -4.40 -3.25 -9.44
CA HIS A 77 -4.31 -4.40 -8.53
C HIS A 77 -3.43 -5.54 -9.07
N CYS A 78 -2.51 -5.24 -9.98
CA CYS A 78 -1.54 -6.21 -10.48
C CYS A 78 -0.61 -6.72 -9.35
N GLU A 79 -0.42 -8.04 -9.28
CA GLU A 79 0.46 -8.69 -8.29
C GLU A 79 1.95 -8.48 -8.58
N SER A 80 2.33 -8.15 -9.82
CA SER A 80 3.72 -8.07 -10.26
C SER A 80 4.07 -6.66 -10.73
N ILE A 81 5.00 -6.04 -10.01
CA ILE A 81 5.49 -4.69 -10.31
C ILE A 81 7.01 -4.75 -10.45
N ILE A 82 7.51 -4.22 -11.56
CA ILE A 82 8.94 -4.05 -11.82
C ILE A 82 9.32 -2.60 -11.50
N MET A 83 10.14 -2.43 -10.47
CA MET A 83 10.65 -1.11 -10.09
C MET A 83 11.61 -0.53 -11.15
N PRO A 84 11.84 0.79 -11.17
CA PRO A 84 12.81 1.41 -12.05
C PRO A 84 14.19 0.74 -11.96
N ASP A 85 14.84 0.56 -13.11
CA ASP A 85 16.14 -0.10 -13.26
C ASP A 85 16.19 -1.57 -12.80
N VAL A 86 15.04 -2.19 -12.55
CA VAL A 86 14.94 -3.61 -12.21
C VAL A 86 14.61 -4.43 -13.46
N THR A 87 15.23 -5.62 -13.56
CA THR A 87 14.84 -6.65 -14.53
C THR A 87 14.13 -7.78 -13.81
N LEU A 88 12.91 -8.10 -14.23
CA LEU A 88 12.14 -9.24 -13.73
C LEU A 88 11.42 -9.91 -14.91
N HIS A 89 11.28 -11.25 -14.88
CA HIS A 89 10.64 -12.01 -15.98
C HIS A 89 11.20 -11.70 -17.38
N ASN A 90 12.51 -11.44 -17.49
CA ASN A 90 13.19 -11.03 -18.73
C ASN A 90 12.71 -9.67 -19.31
N LEU A 91 12.02 -8.86 -18.51
CA LEU A 91 11.62 -7.49 -18.83
C LEU A 91 12.42 -6.51 -17.96
N TYR A 92 13.07 -5.52 -18.57
CA TYR A 92 13.80 -4.45 -17.89
C TYR A 92 12.96 -3.17 -17.91
N ASN A 93 12.72 -2.59 -16.73
CA ASN A 93 12.04 -1.31 -16.62
C ASN A 93 13.06 -0.16 -16.73
N SER A 94 13.12 0.48 -17.90
CA SER A 94 13.95 1.67 -18.14
C SER A 94 13.26 2.99 -17.76
N ASP A 95 12.00 2.95 -17.32
CA ASP A 95 11.24 4.13 -16.97
C ASP A 95 11.47 4.53 -15.51
N TRP A 96 11.20 5.79 -15.20
CA TRP A 96 11.29 6.34 -13.84
C TRP A 96 10.18 5.80 -12.92
N PHE A 97 9.09 5.28 -13.48
CA PHE A 97 7.94 4.79 -12.71
C PHE A 97 7.95 3.28 -12.59
N PRO A 98 7.34 2.70 -11.53
CA PRO A 98 7.10 1.27 -11.46
C PRO A 98 6.24 0.82 -12.65
N MET A 99 6.65 -0.25 -13.31
CA MET A 99 5.93 -0.86 -14.41
C MET A 99 5.18 -2.08 -13.89
N GLN A 100 3.88 -2.16 -14.16
CA GLN A 100 3.07 -3.33 -13.82
C GLN A 100 3.17 -4.36 -14.94
N VAL A 101 3.32 -5.64 -14.59
CA VAL A 101 3.40 -6.73 -15.55
C VAL A 101 2.20 -7.63 -15.35
N GLU A 102 1.24 -7.50 -16.24
CA GLU A 102 0.10 -8.40 -16.31
C GLU A 102 0.59 -9.81 -16.71
N LYS A 103 0.06 -10.85 -16.05
CA LYS A 103 0.42 -12.25 -16.30
C LYS A 103 0.03 -12.71 -17.71
#